data_AF-A0A4Y2TR05-F1
#
_entry.id   AF-A0A4Y2TR05-F1
#
_cell.length_a   1.000
_cell.length_b   1.000
_cell.length_c   1.000
_cell.angle_alpha   90.00
_cell.angle_beta   90.00
_cell.angle_gamma   90.00
#
_symmetry.space_group_name_H-M   'P 1'
#
loop_
_entity.id
_entity.type
_entity.pdbx_description
1 polymer ?
#
loop_
_entity_poly.entity_id
_entity_poly.type
_entity_poly.pdbx_seq_one_letter_code
_entity_poly.pdbx_strand_id
1 'polypeptide(L)'
;MASYCENPPLIDRKSLVCLTEPHYLVHASEALRLVWSSIPDSFVCFEEMTAACGNVFPANVISEIYNFYKEEIRQTDLRPEPRSLSQYCRSIIRKSLADNKCWLPDGIKQLKLPPRLESFLNLQRDNLHPENFESP
;
A
#
# COMPACT_ATOMS: atom_id res chain seq x y z
N MET A 1 -44.81 16.18 4.04
CA MET A 1 -43.72 15.34 3.49
C MET A 1 -42.42 16.09 3.66
N ALA A 2 -41.59 15.69 4.63
CA ALA A 2 -40.18 16.06 4.70
C ALA A 2 -39.47 14.86 5.31
N SER A 3 -38.81 14.09 4.44
CA SER A 3 -38.01 12.92 4.80
C SER A 3 -36.75 13.41 5.51
N TYR A 4 -36.53 12.96 6.74
CA TYR A 4 -35.28 13.16 7.45
C TYR A 4 -34.17 12.45 6.65
N CYS A 5 -33.22 13.23 6.13
CA CYS A 5 -31.96 12.69 5.64
C CYS A 5 -31.21 12.13 6.86
N GLU A 6 -31.03 10.82 6.90
CA GLU A 6 -30.13 10.16 7.83
C GLU A 6 -28.72 10.74 7.65
N ASN A 7 -28.16 11.31 8.72
CA ASN A 7 -26.76 11.70 8.74
C ASN A 7 -25.90 10.43 8.65
N PRO A 8 -24.88 10.37 7.78
CA PRO A 8 -23.95 9.26 7.77
C PRO A 8 -23.17 9.22 9.10
N PRO A 9 -22.78 8.04 9.59
CA PRO A 9 -22.18 7.91 10.91
C PRO A 9 -20.84 8.66 10.95
N LEU A 10 -20.75 9.63 11.86
CA LEU A 10 -19.50 10.22 12.31
C LEU A 10 -18.58 9.08 12.75
N ILE A 11 -17.44 8.95 12.08
CA ILE A 11 -16.36 8.08 12.53
C ILE A 11 -16.00 8.52 13.95
N ASP A 12 -16.31 7.68 14.93
CA ASP A 12 -16.14 7.95 16.36
C ASP A 12 -14.66 8.28 16.62
N ARG A 13 -14.39 9.33 17.40
CA ARG A 13 -13.03 9.69 17.86
C ARG A 13 -12.32 8.48 18.50
N LYS A 14 -13.08 7.53 19.06
CA LYS A 14 -12.53 6.26 19.58
C LYS A 14 -11.86 5.40 18.50
N SER A 15 -12.31 5.44 17.25
CA SER A 15 -11.68 4.72 16.13
C SER A 15 -10.32 5.33 15.75
N LEU A 16 -10.14 6.64 15.93
CA LEU A 16 -8.82 7.29 15.80
C LEU A 16 -7.90 6.96 16.99
N VAL A 17 -8.45 6.81 18.19
CA VAL A 17 -7.68 6.40 19.38
C VAL A 17 -7.11 4.99 19.22
N CYS A 18 -7.80 4.07 18.55
CA CYS A 18 -7.24 2.73 18.25
C CYS A 18 -5.98 2.75 17.36
N LEU A 19 -5.71 3.83 16.61
CA LEU A 19 -4.49 3.99 15.82
C LEU A 19 -3.27 4.38 16.69
N THR A 20 -3.46 4.66 17.98
CA THR A 20 -2.37 5.05 18.90
C THR A 20 -1.79 3.89 19.71
N GLU A 21 -2.38 2.69 19.64
CA GLU A 21 -1.81 1.49 20.25
C GLU A 21 -0.63 0.97 19.39
N PRO A 22 0.60 0.89 19.94
CA PRO A 22 1.81 0.60 19.16
C PRO A 22 1.71 -0.71 18.37
N HIS A 23 1.05 -1.71 18.94
CA HIS A 23 0.89 -3.02 18.31
C HIS A 23 -0.07 -2.98 17.11
N TYR A 24 -1.13 -2.16 17.18
CA TYR A 24 -2.09 -2.03 16.08
C TYR A 24 -1.47 -1.26 14.90
N LEU A 25 -0.63 -0.27 15.21
CA LEU A 25 0.07 0.53 14.21
C LEU A 25 1.06 -0.33 13.38
N VAL A 26 1.75 -1.28 13.99
CA VAL A 26 2.65 -2.22 13.28
C VAL A 26 1.88 -3.11 12.29
N HIS A 27 0.71 -3.63 12.67
CA HIS A 27 -0.10 -4.45 11.77
C HIS A 27 -0.73 -3.63 10.65
N ALA A 28 -1.19 -2.42 10.95
CA ALA A 28 -1.73 -1.50 9.95
C ALA A 28 -0.65 -1.07 8.93
N SER A 29 0.55 -0.75 9.41
CA SER A 29 1.76 -0.49 8.62
C SER A 29 2.04 -1.64 7.66
N GLU A 30 2.12 -2.86 8.19
CA GLU A 30 2.46 -4.03 7.39
C GLU A 30 1.37 -4.36 6.36
N ALA A 31 0.10 -4.26 6.76
CA ALA A 31 -1.03 -4.46 5.86
C ALA A 31 -1.01 -3.43 4.72
N LEU A 32 -0.82 -2.15 5.04
CA LEU A 32 -0.73 -1.08 4.05
C LEU A 32 0.42 -1.35 3.08
N ARG A 33 1.60 -1.67 3.58
CA ARG A 33 2.78 -2.02 2.79
C ARG A 33 2.51 -3.18 1.83
N LEU A 34 1.86 -4.24 2.28
CA LEU A 34 1.55 -5.44 1.48
C LEU A 34 0.51 -5.16 0.40
N VAL A 35 -0.58 -4.46 0.76
CA VAL A 35 -1.64 -4.05 -0.17
C VAL A 35 -1.03 -3.15 -1.24
N TRP A 36 -0.30 -2.11 -0.82
CA TRP A 36 0.33 -1.17 -1.74
C TRP A 36 1.35 -1.86 -2.66
N SER A 37 2.12 -2.81 -2.13
CA SER A 37 3.09 -3.58 -2.92
C SER A 37 2.45 -4.46 -4.01
N SER A 38 1.14 -4.69 -3.94
CA SER A 38 0.38 -5.53 -4.89
C SER A 38 -0.35 -4.73 -5.98
N ILE A 39 -0.42 -3.41 -5.87
CA ILE A 39 -1.07 -2.51 -6.84
C ILE A 39 -0.02 -2.07 -7.88
N PRO A 40 -0.31 -2.04 -9.18
CA PRO A 40 0.64 -1.56 -10.20
C PRO A 40 0.69 -0.04 -10.34
N ASP A 41 -0.30 0.67 -9.79
CA ASP A 41 -0.51 2.10 -9.98
C ASP A 41 0.51 2.97 -9.24
N SER A 42 0.63 4.22 -9.70
CA SER A 42 1.49 5.26 -9.10
C SER A 42 1.08 5.59 -7.67
N PHE A 43 2.01 6.22 -6.95
CA PHE A 43 1.77 6.74 -5.61
C PHE A 43 0.71 7.84 -5.62
N VAL A 44 -0.29 7.69 -4.73
CA VAL A 44 -1.31 8.71 -4.50
C VAL A 44 -0.67 9.93 -3.86
N CYS A 45 -0.69 11.08 -4.53
CA CYS A 45 -0.14 12.31 -3.97
C CYS A 45 -1.11 12.97 -2.97
N PHE A 46 -0.60 13.96 -2.22
CA PHE A 46 -1.39 14.64 -1.20
C PHE A 46 -2.63 15.33 -1.79
N GLU A 47 -2.49 15.91 -2.98
CA GLU A 47 -3.57 16.57 -3.70
C GLU A 47 -4.67 15.58 -4.11
N GLU A 48 -4.30 14.40 -4.61
CA GLU A 48 -5.23 13.33 -4.96
C GLU A 48 -5.97 12.80 -3.74
N MET A 49 -5.24 12.59 -2.64
CA MET A 49 -5.82 12.17 -1.36
C MET A 49 -6.78 13.24 -0.81
N THR A 50 -6.41 14.51 -0.90
CA THR A 50 -7.26 15.63 -0.47
C THR A 50 -8.48 15.77 -1.36
N ALA A 51 -8.35 15.60 -2.67
CA ALA A 51 -9.48 15.65 -3.59
C ALA A 51 -10.50 14.54 -3.33
N ALA A 52 -10.03 13.32 -2.99
CA ALA A 52 -10.89 12.19 -2.69
C ALA A 52 -11.51 12.25 -1.28
N CYS A 53 -10.75 12.70 -0.28
CA CYS A 53 -11.12 12.59 1.14
C CYS A 53 -11.48 13.93 1.81
N GLY A 54 -11.25 15.07 1.16
CA GLY A 54 -11.41 16.42 1.72
C GLY A 54 -12.82 16.78 2.19
N ASN A 55 -13.83 16.12 1.62
CA ASN A 55 -15.23 16.30 2.03
C ASN A 55 -15.61 15.42 3.23
N VAL A 56 -14.78 14.43 3.57
CA VAL A 56 -15.05 13.43 4.63
C VAL A 56 -14.20 13.71 5.86
N PHE A 57 -12.93 14.08 5.67
CA PHE A 57 -11.98 14.31 6.75
C PHE A 57 -11.46 15.75 6.75
N PRO A 58 -11.21 16.33 7.95
CA PRO A 58 -10.58 17.63 8.03
C PRO A 58 -9.13 17.59 7.54
N ALA A 59 -8.63 18.73 7.05
CA ALA A 59 -7.31 18.83 6.42
C ALA A 59 -6.14 18.35 7.30
N ASN A 60 -6.21 18.55 8.63
CA ASN A 60 -5.16 18.07 9.53
C ASN A 60 -5.13 16.53 9.59
N VAL A 61 -6.30 15.88 9.58
CA VAL A 61 -6.42 14.41 9.58
C VAL A 61 -5.90 13.85 8.25
N ILE A 62 -6.20 14.50 7.13
CA ILE A 62 -5.68 14.10 5.80
C ILE A 62 -4.15 14.20 5.78
N SER A 63 -3.59 15.26 6.36
CA SER A 63 -2.13 15.41 6.49
C SER A 63 -1.50 14.31 7.33
N GLU A 64 -2.09 13.96 8.48
CA GLU A 64 -1.62 12.86 9.32
C GLU A 64 -1.68 11.50 8.58
N ILE A 65 -2.78 11.21 7.89
CA ILE A 65 -2.93 9.99 7.09
C ILE A 65 -1.91 9.95 5.96
N TYR A 66 -1.71 11.06 5.26
CA TYR A 66 -0.75 11.13 4.15
C TYR A 66 0.68 10.93 4.64
N ASN A 67 1.06 11.52 5.77
CA ASN A 67 2.38 11.32 6.36
C ASN A 67 2.58 9.85 6.76
N PHE A 68 1.60 9.24 7.43
CA PHE A 68 1.65 7.81 7.74
C PHE A 68 1.81 6.95 6.47
N TYR A 69 0.97 7.20 5.46
CA TYR A 69 1.00 6.50 4.18
C TYR A 69 2.36 6.62 3.47
N LYS A 70 2.92 7.83 3.44
CA LYS A 70 4.22 8.13 2.82
C LYS A 70 5.36 7.39 3.51
N GLU A 71 5.42 7.44 4.85
CA GLU A 71 6.47 6.78 5.63
C GLU A 71 6.44 5.27 5.46
N GLU A 72 5.26 4.67 5.45
CA GLU A 72 5.11 3.21 5.35
C GLU A 72 5.50 2.65 3.98
N ILE A 73 5.21 3.40 2.93
CA ILE A 73 5.54 3.02 1.56
C ILE A 73 7.00 3.38 1.22
N ARG A 74 7.65 4.18 2.08
CA ARG A 74 9.04 4.66 1.92
C ARG A 74 9.28 5.29 0.55
N GLN A 75 8.26 5.93 -0.02
CA GLN A 75 8.41 6.71 -1.24
C GLN A 75 8.61 8.18 -0.86
N THR A 76 9.78 8.68 -1.21
CA THR A 76 10.21 10.05 -0.96
C THR A 76 9.74 11.02 -2.04
N ASP A 77 9.26 10.51 -3.18
CA ASP A 77 9.00 11.33 -4.35
C ASP A 77 7.75 12.18 -4.15
N LEU A 78 7.93 13.49 -4.31
CA LEU A 78 6.87 14.50 -4.17
C LEU A 78 5.90 14.52 -5.35
N ARG A 79 6.13 13.69 -6.38
CA ARG A 79 5.34 13.64 -7.61
C ARG A 79 4.84 12.22 -7.85
N PRO A 80 3.64 12.07 -8.45
CA PRO A 80 3.19 10.77 -8.94
C PRO A 80 4.12 10.32 -10.07
N GLU A 81 5.09 9.48 -9.75
CA GLU A 81 5.88 8.80 -10.77
C GLU A 81 5.30 7.41 -11.05
N PRO A 82 5.31 6.97 -12.32
CA PRO A 82 5.06 5.57 -12.63
C PRO A 82 6.02 4.68 -11.83
N ARG A 83 5.53 3.54 -11.34
CA ARG A 83 6.39 2.58 -10.64
C ARG A 83 7.52 2.10 -11.54
N SER A 84 8.63 1.71 -10.91
CA SER A 84 9.72 1.05 -11.63
C SER A 84 9.21 -0.18 -12.37
N LEU A 85 9.83 -0.50 -13.50
CA LEU A 85 9.51 -1.70 -14.28
C LEU A 85 9.54 -2.97 -13.43
N SER A 86 10.48 -3.06 -12.48
CA SER A 86 10.57 -4.20 -11.56
C SER A 86 9.33 -4.33 -10.67
N GLN A 87 8.85 -3.23 -10.08
CA GLN A 87 7.64 -3.23 -9.25
C GLN A 87 6.39 -3.54 -10.07
N TYR A 88 6.30 -3.03 -11.31
CA TYR A 88 5.22 -3.39 -12.23
C TYR A 88 5.22 -4.88 -12.56
N CYS A 89 6.38 -5.43 -12.99
CA CYS A 89 6.54 -6.85 -13.27
C CYS A 89 6.17 -7.73 -12.08
N ARG A 90 6.52 -7.32 -10.85
CA ARG A 90 6.13 -8.04 -9.63
C ARG A 90 4.63 -8.20 -9.50
N SER A 91 3.88 -7.11 -9.67
CA SER A 91 2.42 -7.13 -9.58
C SER A 91 1.79 -7.99 -10.68
N ILE A 92 2.31 -7.91 -11.92
CA ILE A 92 1.83 -8.71 -13.05
C ILE A 92 2.12 -10.20 -12.86
N ILE A 93 3.31 -10.57 -12.41
CA ILE A 93 3.67 -11.99 -12.15
C ILE A 93 2.77 -12.57 -11.06
N ARG A 94 2.60 -11.85 -9.94
CA ARG A 94 1.73 -12.30 -8.84
C ARG A 94 0.28 -12.47 -9.29
N LYS A 95 -0.24 -11.51 -10.07
CA LYS A 95 -1.58 -11.58 -10.65
C LYS A 95 -1.72 -12.79 -11.58
N SER A 96 -0.77 -12.99 -12.49
CA SER A 96 -0.78 -14.13 -13.40
C SER A 96 -0.78 -15.47 -12.65
N LEU A 97 0.01 -15.62 -11.59
CA LEU A 97 -0.01 -16.82 -10.75
C LEU A 97 -1.39 -17.04 -10.11
N ALA A 98 -2.00 -15.97 -9.56
CA ALA A 98 -3.33 -16.05 -8.97
C ALA A 98 -4.40 -16.44 -10.01
N ASP A 99 -4.37 -15.83 -11.20
CA ASP A 99 -5.30 -16.11 -12.30
C ASP A 99 -5.17 -17.56 -12.80
N ASN A 100 -3.96 -18.13 -12.73
CA ASN A 100 -3.66 -19.52 -13.08
C ASN A 100 -3.86 -20.52 -11.92
N LYS A 101 -4.49 -20.11 -10.81
CA LYS A 101 -4.75 -20.95 -9.62
C LYS A 101 -3.47 -21.47 -8.92
N CYS A 102 -2.35 -20.79 -9.14
CA CYS A 102 -1.10 -21.05 -8.44
C CYS A 102 -1.06 -20.21 -7.16
N TRP A 103 -1.41 -20.83 -6.03
CA TRP A 103 -1.44 -20.16 -4.72
C TRP A 103 -0.08 -19.60 -4.32
N LEU A 104 -0.04 -18.34 -3.91
CA LEU A 104 1.16 -17.70 -3.36
C LEU A 104 1.32 -18.10 -1.88
N PRO A 105 2.54 -18.40 -1.38
CA PRO A 105 3.84 -18.27 -2.03
C PRO A 105 4.27 -19.49 -2.87
N ASP A 106 3.55 -20.60 -2.84
CA ASP A 106 4.01 -21.86 -3.44
C ASP A 106 4.09 -21.81 -4.97
N GLY A 107 3.21 -21.06 -5.61
CA GLY A 107 3.25 -20.76 -7.04
C GLY A 107 4.53 -20.02 -7.45
N ILE A 108 5.11 -19.20 -6.57
CA ILE A 108 6.41 -18.55 -6.82
C ILE A 108 7.53 -19.58 -6.74
N LYS A 109 7.53 -20.47 -5.74
CA LYS A 109 8.56 -21.53 -5.60
C LYS A 109 8.61 -22.46 -6.82
N GLN A 110 7.47 -22.67 -7.49
CA GLN A 110 7.39 -23.48 -8.71
C GLN A 110 8.12 -22.84 -9.90
N LEU A 111 8.30 -21.51 -9.90
CA LEU A 111 9.05 -20.80 -10.94
C LEU A 111 10.57 -21.06 -10.86
N LYS A 112 11.07 -21.62 -9.75
CA LYS A 112 12.49 -21.95 -9.53
C LYS A 112 13.41 -20.74 -9.80
N LEU A 113 13.02 -19.59 -9.27
CA LEU A 113 13.77 -18.34 -9.46
C LEU A 113 14.94 -18.25 -8.48
N PRO A 114 15.96 -17.42 -8.76
CA PRO A 114 16.95 -17.07 -7.76
C PRO A 114 16.29 -16.59 -6.45
N PRO A 115 16.82 -16.95 -5.27
CA PRO A 115 16.19 -16.64 -3.97
C PRO A 115 15.80 -15.18 -3.82
N ARG A 116 16.62 -14.29 -4.38
CA ARG A 116 16.39 -12.85 -4.37
C ARG A 116 15.12 -12.42 -5.13
N LEU A 117 14.87 -13.01 -6.29
CA LEU A 117 13.64 -12.76 -7.05
C LEU A 117 12.43 -13.41 -6.38
N GLU A 118 12.59 -14.57 -5.75
CA GLU A 118 11.52 -15.17 -4.94
C GLU A 118 11.15 -14.27 -3.75
N SER A 119 12.13 -13.78 -2.99
CA SER A 119 11.92 -12.83 -1.90
C SER A 119 11.24 -11.54 -2.37
N PHE A 120 11.64 -11.02 -3.53
CA PHE A 120 11.02 -9.86 -4.15
C PHE A 120 9.55 -10.11 -4.51
N LEU A 121 9.25 -11.23 -5.17
CA LEU A 121 7.89 -11.63 -5.52
C LEU A 121 7.04 -11.94 -4.28
N ASN A 122 7.64 -12.39 -3.19
CA ASN A 122 6.98 -12.62 -1.90
C ASN A 122 6.79 -11.35 -1.06
N LEU A 123 7.07 -10.17 -1.61
CA LEU A 123 6.86 -8.87 -0.96
C LEU A 123 7.66 -8.72 0.35
N GLN A 124 8.84 -9.33 0.46
CA GLN A 124 9.72 -9.16 1.63
C GLN A 124 10.33 -7.74 1.65
N ARG A 125 10.49 -7.17 2.86
CA ARG A 125 10.89 -5.76 3.08
C ARG A 125 12.19 -5.38 2.36
N ASP A 126 13.17 -6.27 2.35
CA ASP A 126 14.52 -5.98 1.86
C ASP A 126 14.61 -5.83 0.33
N ASN A 127 13.51 -5.96 -0.42
CA ASN A 127 13.54 -5.93 -1.89
C ASN A 127 12.84 -4.71 -2.50
N LEU A 128 12.46 -3.73 -1.67
CA LEU A 128 11.82 -2.49 -2.14
C LEU A 128 12.82 -1.43 -2.62
N HIS A 129 14.13 -1.58 -2.34
CA HIS A 129 15.14 -0.63 -2.80
C HIS A 129 15.55 -0.90 -4.25
N PRO A 130 15.52 0.11 -5.14
CA PRO A 130 16.08 0.00 -6.49
C PRO A 130 17.55 -0.38 -6.48
N GLU A 131 18.30 0.15 -5.51
CA GLU A 131 19.74 -0.07 -5.31
C GLU A 131 20.08 -1.53 -5.04
N ASN A 132 19.11 -2.29 -4.51
CA ASN A 132 19.35 -3.71 -4.32
C ASN A 132 19.56 -4.38 -5.68
N PHE A 133 18.91 -3.95 -6.76
CA PHE A 133 18.99 -4.56 -8.11
C PHE A 133 20.31 -4.31 -8.85
N GLU A 134 21.21 -3.50 -8.30
CA GLU A 134 22.58 -3.41 -8.80
C GLU A 134 23.33 -4.70 -8.42
N SER A 135 24.06 -5.26 -9.40
CA SER A 135 24.90 -6.44 -9.17
C SER A 135 26.19 -6.04 -8.42
N PRO A 136 26.84 -6.95 -7.69
CA PRO A 136 28.17 -6.72 -7.13
C PRO A 136 29.19 -6.33 -8.20
#